data_AF-A0A2K1IJH0-F1
#
_entry.id   AF-A0A2K1IJH0-F1
#
_cell.length_a   1.000
_cell.length_b   1.000
_cell.length_c   1.000
_cell.angle_alpha   90.00
_cell.angle_beta   90.00
_cell.angle_gamma   90.00
#
_symmetry.space_group_name_H-M   'P 1'
#
loop_
_entity.id
_entity.type
_entity.pdbx_description
1 polymer ?
#
loop_
_entity_poly.entity_id
_entity_poly.type
_entity_poly.pdbx_seq_one_letter_code
_entity_poly.pdbx_strand_id
1 'polypeptide(L)'
;MMQSAGLPLQQQQEQHEESKPARVSCTSKLDSLWFCYSPVYQMTEYYREGTFDNCRRKWSELFDCISLKTKRADEIKVILEERGKQKPHIWKFRTPEEASQRWKEEFGHLQD
;
A
#
# COMPACT_ATOMS: atom_id res chain seq x y z
N MET A 1 22.25 -38.71 -34.55
CA MET A 1 22.31 -37.50 -33.69
C MET A 1 21.04 -36.72 -33.94
N MET A 2 20.08 -36.86 -33.02
CA MET A 2 18.73 -36.28 -33.16
C MET A 2 18.81 -34.78 -32.89
N GLN A 3 18.30 -34.00 -33.85
CA GLN A 3 18.11 -32.56 -33.74
C GLN A 3 16.91 -32.33 -32.80
N SER A 4 17.16 -31.79 -31.62
CA SER A 4 16.12 -31.29 -30.73
C SER A 4 15.62 -29.95 -31.28
N ALA A 5 14.42 -29.99 -31.85
CA ALA A 5 13.65 -28.81 -32.23
C ALA A 5 13.43 -27.92 -31.00
N GLY A 6 13.80 -26.65 -31.13
CA GLY A 6 13.42 -25.61 -30.18
C GLY A 6 11.91 -25.40 -30.25
N LEU A 7 11.21 -25.76 -29.18
CA LEU A 7 9.85 -25.31 -28.93
C LEU A 7 9.89 -23.84 -28.50
N PRO A 8 9.08 -22.95 -29.11
CA PRO A 8 8.92 -21.59 -28.61
C PRO A 8 8.15 -21.63 -27.29
N LEU A 9 8.79 -21.11 -26.25
CA LEU A 9 8.20 -20.90 -24.93
C LEU A 9 7.01 -19.96 -25.10
N GLN A 10 5.84 -20.49 -24.78
CA GLN A 10 4.55 -19.85 -24.96
C GLN A 10 4.54 -18.41 -24.45
N GLN A 11 4.00 -17.56 -25.31
CA GLN A 11 3.33 -16.30 -25.00
C GLN A 11 2.96 -16.19 -23.52
N GLN A 12 3.61 -15.27 -22.81
CA GLN A 12 3.10 -14.75 -21.55
C GLN A 12 1.68 -14.25 -21.83
N GLN A 13 0.68 -14.99 -21.36
CA GLN A 13 -0.68 -14.50 -21.27
C GLN A 13 -0.66 -13.33 -20.29
N GLU A 14 -0.62 -12.11 -20.81
CA GLU A 14 -1.10 -10.92 -20.12
C GLU A 14 -2.58 -11.16 -19.83
N GLN A 15 -2.86 -11.76 -18.69
CA GLN A 15 -4.20 -11.77 -18.12
C GLN A 15 -4.50 -10.32 -17.73
N HIS A 16 -5.12 -9.61 -18.66
CA HIS A 16 -5.86 -8.40 -18.38
C HIS A 16 -7.03 -8.82 -17.47
N GLU A 17 -6.75 -8.82 -16.17
CA GLU A 17 -7.72 -9.12 -15.13
C GLU A 17 -8.82 -8.05 -15.24
N GLU A 18 -9.94 -8.41 -15.87
CA GLU A 18 -11.07 -7.53 -16.04
C GLU A 18 -11.60 -7.15 -14.65
N SER A 19 -11.16 -5.97 -14.19
CA SER A 19 -11.38 -5.53 -12.83
C SER A 19 -12.86 -5.31 -12.58
N LYS A 20 -13.45 -6.19 -11.76
CA LYS A 20 -14.80 -6.02 -11.23
C LYS A 20 -14.91 -4.61 -10.65
N PRO A 21 -16.05 -3.90 -10.83
CA PRO A 21 -16.19 -2.54 -10.32
C PRO A 21 -15.88 -2.53 -8.82
N ALA A 22 -14.81 -1.82 -8.46
CA ALA A 22 -14.30 -1.78 -7.10
C ALA A 22 -15.39 -1.25 -6.17
N ARG A 23 -15.99 -2.13 -5.37
CA ARG A 23 -16.90 -1.72 -4.31
C ARG A 23 -16.05 -1.11 -3.20
N VAL A 24 -16.17 0.21 -3.00
CA VAL A 24 -15.47 0.92 -1.92
C VAL A 24 -16.06 0.50 -0.58
N SER A 25 -15.28 -0.21 0.23
CA SER A 25 -15.62 -0.53 1.61
C SER A 25 -14.91 0.42 2.57
N CYS A 26 -15.68 1.04 3.48
CA CYS A 26 -15.15 1.91 4.54
C CYS A 26 -15.02 1.20 5.89
N THR A 27 -15.36 -0.09 5.97
CA THR A 27 -15.32 -0.86 7.24
C THR A 27 -13.92 -0.91 7.84
N SER A 28 -12.87 -1.07 7.01
CA SER A 28 -11.48 -1.05 7.48
C SER A 28 -11.07 0.31 8.08
N LYS A 29 -11.61 1.42 7.56
CA LYS A 29 -11.34 2.77 8.11
C LYS A 29 -12.08 3.01 9.42
N LEU A 30 -13.31 2.50 9.51
CA LEU A 30 -14.08 2.52 10.75
C LEU A 30 -13.40 1.69 11.84
N ASP A 31 -12.96 0.48 11.51
CA ASP A 31 -12.23 -0.41 12.41
C ASP A 31 -10.92 0.23 12.90
N SER A 32 -10.17 0.85 11.99
CA SER A 32 -8.96 1.62 12.36
C SER A 32 -9.24 2.78 13.33
N LEU A 33 -10.38 3.45 13.18
CA LEU A 33 -10.81 4.52 14.08
C LEU A 33 -11.21 3.94 15.45
N TRP A 34 -11.92 2.82 15.46
CA TRP A 34 -12.29 2.12 16.68
C TRP A 34 -11.07 1.69 17.48
N PHE A 35 -10.09 1.08 16.81
CA PHE A 35 -8.81 0.69 17.43
C PHE A 35 -8.05 1.89 17.99
N CYS A 36 -8.15 3.06 17.37
CA CYS A 36 -7.53 4.27 17.90
C CYS A 36 -8.08 4.66 19.29
N TYR A 37 -9.35 4.38 19.58
CA TYR A 37 -9.91 4.61 20.92
C TYR A 37 -9.74 3.41 21.86
N SER A 38 -9.10 2.32 21.41
CA SER A 38 -8.88 1.16 22.28
C SER A 38 -7.91 1.51 23.42
N PRO A 39 -8.14 0.98 24.64
CA PRO A 39 -7.26 1.24 25.79
C PRO A 39 -5.80 0.85 25.53
N VAL A 40 -5.57 -0.26 24.83
CA VAL A 40 -4.22 -0.74 24.53
C VAL A 40 -3.46 0.24 23.63
N TYR A 41 -4.10 0.73 22.56
CA TYR A 41 -3.46 1.71 21.67
C TYR A 41 -3.17 3.03 22.39
N GLN A 42 -4.18 3.59 23.08
CA GLN A 42 -4.05 4.88 23.76
C GLN A 42 -2.98 4.85 24.87
N MET A 43 -2.89 3.75 25.62
CA MET A 43 -1.84 3.59 26.63
C MET A 43 -0.45 3.38 26.02
N THR A 44 -0.36 2.70 24.88
CA THR A 44 0.91 2.50 24.17
C THR A 44 1.46 3.83 23.65
N GLU A 45 0.61 4.65 23.03
CA GLU A 45 1.01 5.98 22.56
C GLU A 45 1.35 6.91 23.72
N TYR A 46 0.58 6.89 24.82
CA TYR A 46 0.91 7.67 26.01
C TYR A 46 2.27 7.28 26.60
N TYR A 47 2.61 5.99 26.62
CA TYR A 47 3.92 5.55 27.10
C TYR A 47 5.08 5.99 26.18
N ARG A 48 4.85 6.05 24.87
CA ARG A 48 5.87 6.41 23.87
C ARG A 48 6.06 7.92 23.69
N GLU A 49 4.95 8.64 23.52
CA GLU A 49 4.93 10.06 23.15
C GLU A 49 4.50 10.96 24.32
N GLY A 50 4.06 10.41 25.45
CA GLY A 50 3.60 11.17 26.63
C GLY A 50 2.24 11.83 26.46
N THR A 51 1.52 11.56 25.37
CA THR A 51 0.23 12.19 25.06
C THR A 51 -0.77 11.16 24.51
N PHE A 52 -2.06 11.44 24.65
CA PHE A 52 -3.12 10.63 24.06
C PHE A 52 -3.40 11.06 22.62
N ASP A 53 -3.59 10.10 21.72
CA ASP A 53 -3.97 10.40 20.33
C ASP A 53 -5.44 10.84 20.29
N ASN A 54 -5.70 11.96 19.60
CA ASN A 54 -7.04 12.50 19.39
C ASN A 54 -7.78 11.84 18.20
N CYS A 55 -7.15 10.87 17.53
CA CYS A 55 -7.71 10.07 16.44
C CYS A 55 -8.20 10.88 15.22
N ARG A 56 -7.86 12.18 15.12
CA ARG A 56 -8.32 13.07 14.03
C ARG A 56 -7.96 12.55 12.65
N ARG A 57 -6.75 11.99 12.49
CA ARG A 57 -6.29 11.42 11.23
C ARG A 57 -7.16 10.24 10.78
N LYS A 58 -7.52 9.35 11.72
CA LYS A 58 -8.40 8.20 11.46
C LYS A 58 -9.81 8.63 11.11
N TRP A 59 -10.31 9.67 11.78
CA TRP A 59 -11.57 10.32 11.42
C TRP A 59 -11.56 10.87 10.00
N SER A 60 -10.51 11.62 9.62
CA SER A 60 -10.37 12.14 8.25
C SER A 60 -10.40 11.01 7.22
N GLU A 61 -9.65 9.94 7.44
CA GLU A 61 -9.64 8.78 6.52
C GLU A 61 -11.03 8.12 6.37
N LEU A 62 -11.80 8.06 7.45
CA LEU A 62 -13.17 7.53 7.41
C LEU A 62 -14.09 8.47 6.63
N PHE A 63 -14.06 9.77 6.92
CA PHE A 63 -14.85 10.78 6.20
C PHE A 63 -14.50 10.83 4.72
N ASP A 64 -13.22 10.74 4.36
CA ASP A 64 -12.76 10.68 2.98
C ASP A 64 -13.32 9.45 2.25
N CYS A 65 -13.37 8.30 2.94
CA CYS A 65 -13.95 7.09 2.37
C CYS A 65 -15.47 7.21 2.16
N ILE A 66 -16.19 7.74 3.16
CA ILE A 66 -17.63 7.97 3.07
C ILE A 66 -17.93 8.95 1.92
N SER A 67 -17.19 10.05 1.85
CA SER A 67 -17.30 11.04 0.78
C SER A 67 -17.03 10.41 -0.59
N LEU A 68 -16.00 9.57 -0.71
CA LEU A 68 -15.71 8.84 -1.95
C LEU A 68 -16.84 7.89 -2.33
N LYS A 69 -17.45 7.21 -1.36
CA LYS A 69 -18.57 6.28 -1.58
C LYS A 69 -19.84 6.97 -2.07
N THR A 70 -20.01 8.27 -1.79
CA THR A 70 -21.14 9.07 -2.29
C THR A 70 -20.97 9.55 -3.74
N LYS A 71 -19.78 9.41 -4.34
CA LYS A 71 -19.52 9.80 -5.74
C LYS A 71 -20.05 8.76 -6.72
N ARG A 72 -20.11 9.13 -8.01
CA ARG A 72 -20.50 8.20 -9.08
C ARG A 72 -19.43 7.13 -9.29
N ALA A 73 -19.85 5.95 -9.75
CA ALA A 73 -18.98 4.78 -9.84
C ALA A 73 -17.84 4.92 -10.87
N ASP A 74 -18.06 5.68 -11.93
CA ASP A 74 -17.06 6.07 -12.94
C ASP A 74 -15.98 6.98 -12.35
N GLU A 75 -16.37 8.02 -11.62
CA GLU A 75 -15.44 8.92 -10.92
C GLU A 75 -14.59 8.17 -9.87
N ILE A 76 -15.22 7.24 -9.13
CA ILE A 76 -14.53 6.44 -8.11
C ILE A 76 -13.40 5.61 -8.73
N LYS A 77 -13.62 4.98 -9.89
CA LYS A 77 -12.59 4.16 -10.56
C LYS A 77 -11.35 4.99 -10.90
N VAL A 78 -11.55 6.16 -11.48
CA VAL A 78 -10.47 7.09 -11.84
C VAL A 78 -9.68 7.50 -10.60
N ILE A 79 -10.38 7.92 -9.53
CA ILE A 79 -9.75 8.35 -8.27
C ILE A 79 -8.94 7.20 -7.64
N LEU A 80 -9.46 5.96 -7.67
CA LEU A 80 -8.76 4.81 -7.13
C LEU A 80 -7.53 4.43 -7.96
N GLU A 81 -7.62 4.51 -9.29
CA GLU A 81 -6.52 4.24 -10.19
C GLU A 81 -5.38 5.25 -10.01
N GLU A 82 -5.70 6.54 -9.95
CA GLU A 82 -4.71 7.60 -9.68
C GLU A 82 -4.02 7.41 -8.33
N ARG A 83 -4.78 7.10 -7.27
CA ARG A 83 -4.23 6.81 -5.94
C ARG A 83 -3.34 5.57 -5.93
N GLY A 84 -3.65 4.57 -6.74
CA GLY A 84 -2.84 3.36 -6.90
C GLY A 84 -1.50 3.66 -7.59
N LYS A 85 -1.51 4.47 -8.65
CA LYS A 85 -0.29 4.89 -9.37
C LYS A 85 0.66 5.71 -8.51
N GLN A 86 0.14 6.52 -7.57
CA GLN A 86 0.96 7.39 -6.73
C GLN A 86 1.78 6.65 -5.65
N LYS A 87 1.47 5.38 -5.35
CA LYS A 87 2.19 4.63 -4.31
C LYS A 87 3.12 3.60 -4.96
N PRO A 88 4.41 3.92 -5.20
CA PRO A 88 5.35 2.91 -5.63
C PRO A 88 5.43 1.81 -4.57
N HIS A 89 5.30 0.55 -5.00
CA HIS A 89 5.45 -0.59 -4.12
C HIS A 89 6.86 -0.57 -3.48
N ILE A 90 7.02 -0.96 -2.22
CA ILE A 90 8.30 -0.87 -1.49
C ILE A 90 9.44 -1.55 -2.27
N TRP A 91 9.17 -2.73 -2.84
CA TRP A 91 10.10 -3.49 -3.69
C TRP A 91 10.44 -2.85 -5.05
N LYS A 92 9.73 -1.78 -5.45
CA LYS A 92 9.98 -1.01 -6.67
C LYS A 92 10.72 0.30 -6.40
N PHE A 93 11.09 0.59 -5.15
CA PHE A 93 11.74 1.85 -4.80
C PHE A 93 13.19 1.93 -5.29
N ARG A 94 13.91 0.79 -5.29
CA ARG A 94 15.30 0.64 -5.76
C ARG A 94 15.54 -0.78 -6.27
N THR A 95 16.51 -0.94 -7.16
CA THR A 95 16.99 -2.28 -7.51
C THR A 95 17.86 -2.86 -6.38
N PRO A 96 18.05 -4.19 -6.32
CA PRO A 96 18.93 -4.81 -5.33
C PRO A 96 20.34 -4.23 -5.32
N GLU A 97 20.87 -3.90 -6.50
CA GLU A 97 22.22 -3.34 -6.68
C GLU A 97 22.29 -1.92 -6.09
N GLU A 98 21.35 -1.05 -6.44
CA GLU A 98 21.25 0.31 -5.91
C GLU A 98 21.02 0.33 -4.39
N ALA A 99 20.23 -0.61 -3.88
CA ALA A 99 20.01 -0.77 -2.45
C ALA A 99 21.32 -1.16 -1.73
N SER A 100 22.09 -2.10 -2.30
CA SER A 100 23.37 -2.54 -1.72
C SER A 100 24.44 -1.45 -1.71
N GLN A 101 24.51 -0.64 -2.78
CA GLN A 101 25.45 0.48 -2.86
C GLN A 101 25.11 1.55 -1.82
N ARG A 102 23.84 1.95 -1.73
CA ARG A 102 23.42 2.96 -0.75
C ARG A 102 23.60 2.49 0.69
N TRP A 103 23.37 1.21 0.95
CA TRP A 103 23.66 0.62 2.26
C TRP A 103 25.15 0.73 2.62
N LYS A 104 26.04 0.43 1.68
CA LYS A 104 27.49 0.60 1.90
C LYS A 104 27.88 2.06 2.11
N GLU A 105 27.28 2.99 1.39
CA GLU A 105 27.53 4.42 1.57
C GLU A 105 27.10 4.92 2.95
N GLU A 106 25.93 4.50 3.44
CA GLU A 106 25.35 4.99 4.69
C GLU A 106 25.88 4.25 5.93
N PHE A 107 26.09 2.93 5.81
CA PHE A 107 26.41 2.03 6.93
C PHE A 107 27.73 1.27 6.76
N GLY A 108 28.58 1.66 5.80
CA GLY A 108 29.89 1.02 5.60
C GLY A 108 30.78 1.07 6.85
N HIS A 109 30.66 2.13 7.64
CA HIS A 109 31.38 2.33 8.90
C HIS A 109 31.02 1.31 10.00
N LEU A 110 29.93 0.55 9.86
CA LEU A 110 29.53 -0.49 10.83
C LEU A 110 30.23 -1.83 10.57
N GLN A 111 31.03 -1.94 9.50
CA GLN A 111 31.72 -3.18 9.10
C GLN A 111 33.20 -3.18 9.50
N ASP A 112 33.66 -2.13 10.19
CA ASP A 112 34.99 -2.01 10.82
C ASP A 112 34.95 -2.50 12.29
#